data_AF-A0A482UZX6-F1
#
_entry.id   AF-A0A482UZX6-F1
#
_cell.length_a   1.000
_cell.length_b   1.000
_cell.length_c   1.000
_cell.angle_alpha   90.00
_cell.angle_beta   90.00
_cell.angle_gamma   90.00
#
_symmetry.space_group_name_H-M   'P 1'
#
loop_
_entity.id
_entity.type
_entity.pdbx_description
1 polymer ?
#
loop_
_entity_poly.entity_id
_entity_poly.type
_entity_poly.pdbx_seq_one_letter_code
_entity_poly.pdbx_strand_id
1 'polypeptide(L)'
;MYKRETKEIGRLLEVAMLKKYGPADLIAHYKQFDTICDATQQRQDAVMELVKDPTLDFILVVGGFDSSNTAHLKEIPEKFEVKSFHIDRASRIRENNSIEHRESDGKVHVEKNFLSKGKMTIGVTSGASTPDR
;
A
#
# COMPACT_ATOMS: atom_id res chain seq x y z
N MET A 1 -1.91 0.93 -9.57
CA MET A 1 -1.57 -0.50 -9.81
C MET A 1 -1.89 -0.82 -11.26
N TYR A 2 -0.87 -1.24 -12.04
CA TYR A 2 -0.95 -1.38 -13.50
C TYR A 2 -1.81 -2.56 -14.01
N LYS A 3 -2.73 -3.10 -13.21
CA LYS A 3 -3.52 -4.30 -13.56
C LYS A 3 -4.34 -4.07 -14.83
N ARG A 4 -4.90 -2.86 -14.97
CA ARG A 4 -5.66 -2.46 -16.14
C ARG A 4 -4.75 -2.24 -17.35
N GLU A 5 -3.67 -1.49 -17.20
CA GLU A 5 -2.71 -1.26 -18.30
C GLU A 5 -2.09 -2.57 -18.80
N THR A 6 -1.70 -3.49 -17.90
CA THR A 6 -1.16 -4.80 -18.29
C THR A 6 -2.17 -5.63 -19.09
N LYS A 7 -3.46 -5.61 -18.72
CA LYS A 7 -4.52 -6.28 -19.48
C LYS A 7 -4.73 -5.63 -20.85
N GLU A 8 -4.70 -4.29 -20.91
CA GLU A 8 -4.85 -3.54 -22.16
C GLU A 8 -3.68 -3.81 -23.13
N ILE A 9 -2.44 -3.84 -22.63
CA ILE A 9 -1.25 -4.21 -23.42
C ILE A 9 -1.35 -5.66 -23.91
N GLY A 10 -1.75 -6.59 -23.04
CA GLY A 10 -1.96 -7.99 -23.44
C GLY A 10 -2.97 -8.11 -24.59
N ARG A 11 -4.11 -7.42 -24.49
CA ARG A 11 -5.13 -7.37 -25.53
C ARG A 11 -4.59 -6.86 -26.87
N LEU A 12 -3.75 -5.82 -26.85
CA LEU A 12 -3.13 -5.28 -28.06
C LEU A 12 -2.20 -6.31 -28.72
N LEU A 13 -1.40 -7.02 -27.93
CA LEU A 13 -0.51 -8.06 -28.42
C LEU A 13 -1.29 -9.27 -28.96
N GLU A 14 -2.38 -9.67 -28.31
CA GLU A 14 -3.27 -10.72 -28.78
C GLU A 14 -3.85 -10.38 -30.17
N VAL A 15 -4.37 -9.16 -30.34
CA VAL A 15 -4.92 -8.68 -31.61
C VAL A 15 -3.85 -8.65 -32.71
N ALA A 16 -2.62 -8.24 -32.37
CA ALA A 16 -1.51 -8.25 -33.32
C ALA A 16 -1.14 -9.68 -33.77
N MET A 17 -1.07 -10.63 -32.83
CA MET A 17 -0.78 -12.03 -33.15
C MET A 17 -1.92 -12.69 -33.94
N LEU A 18 -3.18 -12.37 -33.61
CA LEU A 18 -4.35 -12.83 -34.36
C LEU A 18 -4.32 -12.33 -35.82
N LYS A 19 -3.96 -11.06 -36.04
CA LYS A 19 -3.81 -10.50 -37.40
C LYS A 19 -2.70 -11.16 -38.20
N LYS A 20 -1.60 -11.58 -37.55
CA LYS A 20 -0.43 -12.13 -38.23
C LYS A 20 -0.54 -13.63 -38.50
N TYR A 21 -1.00 -14.41 -37.53
CA TYR A 21 -0.98 -15.88 -37.59
C TYR A 21 -2.38 -16.50 -37.73
N GLY A 22 -3.43 -15.68 -37.66
CA GLY A 22 -4.80 -16.16 -37.72
C GLY A 22 -5.23 -16.92 -36.45
N PRO A 23 -6.52 -17.30 -36.36
CA PRO A 23 -7.08 -17.91 -35.15
C PRO A 23 -6.57 -19.33 -34.90
N ALA A 24 -6.20 -20.08 -35.95
CA ALA A 24 -5.77 -21.47 -35.83
C ALA A 24 -4.44 -21.63 -35.07
N ASP A 25 -3.50 -20.70 -35.27
CA ASP A 25 -2.16 -20.77 -34.68
C ASP A 25 -1.95 -19.80 -33.50
N LEU A 26 -2.98 -19.04 -33.11
CA LEU A 26 -2.87 -18.01 -32.07
C LEU A 26 -2.31 -18.56 -30.75
N ILE A 27 -2.76 -19.75 -30.32
CA ILE A 27 -2.37 -20.37 -29.04
C ILE A 27 -0.89 -20.77 -29.02
N ALA A 28 -0.29 -21.04 -30.19
CA ALA A 28 1.14 -21.31 -30.30
C ALA A 28 1.99 -20.03 -30.19
N HIS A 29 1.41 -18.87 -30.53
CA HIS A 29 2.12 -17.60 -30.66
C HIS A 29 1.77 -16.54 -29.60
N TYR A 30 0.71 -16.74 -28.81
CA TYR A 30 0.32 -15.84 -27.74
C TYR A 30 -0.16 -16.63 -26.52
N LYS A 31 0.40 -16.31 -25.36
CA LYS A 31 -0.03 -16.83 -24.05
C LYS A 31 -0.03 -15.70 -23.05
N GLN A 32 -1.09 -15.60 -22.28
CA GLN A 32 -1.20 -14.68 -21.17
C GLN A 32 -1.58 -15.46 -19.92
N PHE A 33 -0.82 -15.27 -18.86
CA PHE A 33 -1.13 -15.81 -17.54
C PHE A 33 -1.42 -14.63 -16.60
N ASP A 34 -2.52 -14.69 -15.87
CA ASP A 34 -2.81 -13.70 -14.83
C ASP A 34 -2.01 -14.06 -13.58
N THR A 35 -0.82 -13.46 -13.44
CA THR A 35 0.04 -13.63 -12.26
C THR A 35 -0.15 -12.49 -11.26
N ILE A 36 -1.23 -11.70 -11.40
CA ILE A 36 -1.42 -10.49 -10.61
C ILE A 36 -1.98 -10.87 -9.24
N CYS A 37 -1.22 -10.57 -8.20
CA CYS A 37 -1.61 -10.82 -6.81
C CYS A 37 -2.57 -9.73 -6.32
N ASP A 38 -3.72 -10.14 -5.79
CA ASP A 38 -4.71 -9.23 -5.18
C ASP A 38 -4.35 -8.77 -3.76
N ALA A 39 -3.21 -9.22 -3.22
CA ALA A 39 -2.79 -8.89 -1.85
C ALA A 39 -2.56 -7.39 -1.63
N THR A 40 -2.31 -6.60 -2.68
CA THR A 40 -2.29 -5.13 -2.57
C THR A 40 -3.71 -4.59 -2.33
N GLN A 41 -4.71 -5.08 -3.06
CA GLN A 41 -6.10 -4.66 -2.89
C GLN A 41 -6.62 -5.03 -1.50
N GLN A 42 -6.37 -6.26 -1.05
CA GLN A 42 -6.79 -6.71 0.29
C GLN A 42 -6.22 -5.85 1.42
N ARG A 43 -4.95 -5.42 1.31
CA ARG A 43 -4.35 -4.51 2.31
C ARG A 43 -4.96 -3.11 2.26
N GLN A 44 -5.23 -2.59 1.06
CA GLN A 44 -5.90 -1.30 0.92
C GLN A 44 -7.32 -1.34 1.48
N ASP A 45 -8.08 -2.39 1.16
CA ASP A 45 -9.44 -2.59 1.68
C ASP A 45 -9.43 -2.71 3.21
N ALA A 46 -8.47 -3.42 3.80
CA ALA A 46 -8.33 -3.50 5.25
C ALA A 46 -8.04 -2.14 5.90
N VAL A 47 -7.18 -1.30 5.28
CA VAL A 47 -6.94 0.07 5.76
C VAL A 47 -8.17 0.94 5.56
N MET A 48 -8.93 0.75 4.49
CA MET A 48 -10.21 1.44 4.24
C MET A 48 -11.28 1.10 5.27
N GLU A 49 -11.30 -0.13 5.81
CA GLU A 49 -12.18 -0.46 6.93
C GLU A 49 -11.66 0.13 8.24
N LEU A 50 -10.34 0.15 8.45
CA LEU A 50 -9.72 0.71 9.64
C LEU A 50 -10.04 2.21 9.79
N VAL A 51 -9.92 3.00 8.72
CA VAL A 51 -10.22 4.45 8.75
C VAL A 51 -11.69 4.77 9.03
N LYS A 52 -12.61 3.80 8.94
CA LYS A 52 -14.04 3.98 9.27
C LYS A 52 -14.34 3.78 10.75
N ASP A 53 -13.40 3.25 11.53
CA ASP A 53 -13.59 3.07 12.97
C ASP A 53 -13.56 4.43 13.68
N PRO A 54 -14.69 4.88 14.30
CA PRO A 54 -14.77 6.19 14.93
C PRO A 54 -13.98 6.27 16.25
N THR A 55 -13.51 5.14 16.79
CA THR A 55 -12.73 5.09 18.03
C THR A 55 -11.23 5.24 17.80
N LEU A 56 -10.81 5.27 16.53
CA LEU A 56 -9.41 5.26 16.11
C LEU A 56 -8.75 6.63 16.27
N ASP A 57 -7.66 6.69 17.04
CA ASP A 57 -6.90 7.92 17.24
C ASP A 57 -5.87 8.15 16.12
N PHE A 58 -5.20 7.08 15.68
CA PHE A 58 -4.29 7.13 14.54
C PHE A 58 -3.97 5.74 13.96
N ILE A 59 -3.39 5.72 12.76
CA ILE A 59 -2.89 4.52 12.09
C ILE A 59 -1.37 4.55 11.98
N LEU A 60 -0.71 3.48 12.44
CA LEU A 60 0.70 3.23 12.21
C LEU A 60 0.88 2.34 10.97
N VAL A 61 1.56 2.87 9.95
CA VAL A 61 1.89 2.15 8.72
C VAL A 61 3.37 1.78 8.76
N VAL A 62 3.67 0.48 8.79
CA VAL A 62 5.05 -0.02 8.92
C VAL A 62 5.58 -0.56 7.60
N GLY A 63 6.69 0.00 7.13
CA GLY A 63 7.43 -0.51 5.98
C GLY A 63 8.47 0.46 5.47
N GLY A 64 9.38 -0.01 4.61
CA GLY A 64 10.46 0.80 4.08
C GLY A 64 9.97 2.07 3.39
N PHE A 65 10.68 3.18 3.57
CA PHE A 65 10.33 4.45 2.93
C PHE A 65 10.38 4.39 1.39
N ASP A 66 11.21 3.53 0.81
CA ASP A 66 11.28 3.35 -0.65
C ASP A 66 10.18 2.43 -1.21
N SER A 67 9.30 1.90 -0.36
CA SER A 67 8.20 1.04 -0.79
C SER A 67 7.00 1.84 -1.27
N SER A 68 6.78 1.87 -2.59
CA SER A 68 5.58 2.48 -3.20
C SER A 68 4.27 1.89 -2.63
N ASN A 69 4.21 0.59 -2.38
CA ASN A 69 3.02 -0.01 -1.75
C ASN A 69 2.77 0.54 -0.35
N THR A 70 3.83 0.73 0.45
CA THR A 70 3.70 1.27 1.81
C THR A 70 3.30 2.74 1.77
N ALA A 71 3.86 3.52 0.83
CA ALA A 71 3.45 4.91 0.61
C ALA A 71 1.96 5.01 0.24
N HIS A 72 1.47 4.16 -0.68
CA HIS A 72 0.05 4.13 -1.03
C HIS A 72 -0.87 3.72 0.14
N LEU A 73 -0.41 2.87 1.06
CA LEU A 73 -1.18 2.57 2.28
C LEU A 73 -1.28 3.79 3.21
N LYS A 74 -0.24 4.63 3.27
CA LYS A 74 -0.24 5.89 4.04
C LYS A 74 -1.15 6.96 3.45
N GLU A 75 -1.28 7.01 2.12
CA GLU A 75 -2.21 7.93 1.45
C GLU A 75 -3.69 7.67 1.79
N ILE A 76 -4.06 6.45 2.16
CA ILE A 76 -5.46 6.11 2.45
C ILE A 76 -5.96 6.87 3.69
N PRO A 77 -5.36 6.73 4.90
CA PRO A 77 -5.78 7.50 6.07
C PRO A 77 -5.79 9.02 5.85
N GLU A 78 -4.83 9.55 5.09
CA GLU A 78 -4.76 10.99 4.80
C GLU A 78 -5.97 11.49 4.01
N LYS A 79 -6.46 10.71 3.04
CA LYS A 79 -7.68 11.05 2.27
C LYS A 79 -8.94 11.10 3.13
N PHE A 80 -8.94 10.38 4.27
CA PHE A 80 -10.03 10.35 5.23
C PHE A 80 -9.78 11.28 6.43
N GLU A 81 -8.74 12.13 6.36
CA GLU A 81 -8.34 13.04 7.45
C GLU A 81 -8.03 12.31 8.78
N VAL A 82 -7.68 11.02 8.69
CA VAL A 82 -7.27 10.20 9.83
C VAL A 82 -5.77 10.34 10.05
N LYS A 83 -5.37 10.70 11.28
CA LYS A 83 -3.96 10.84 11.66
C LYS A 83 -3.23 9.52 11.41
N SER A 84 -2.06 9.59 10.80
CA SER A 84 -1.29 8.39 10.50
C SER A 84 0.21 8.65 10.47
N PHE A 85 1.00 7.63 10.82
CA PHE A 85 2.45 7.68 10.88
C PHE A 85 3.05 6.57 10.03
N HIS A 86 3.93 6.90 9.08
CA HIS A 86 4.71 5.92 8.31
C HIS A 86 6.10 5.76 8.92
N ILE A 87 6.41 4.59 9.46
CA ILE A 87 7.75 4.26 10.00
C ILE A 87 8.37 3.06 9.28
N ASP A 88 9.69 3.08 9.16
CA ASP A 88 10.50 2.02 8.55
C ASP A 88 11.07 1.02 9.58
N ARG A 89 11.07 1.38 10.87
CA ARG A 89 11.63 0.57 11.97
C ARG A 89 11.13 1.02 13.35
N ALA A 90 11.15 0.11 14.32
CA ALA A 90 10.70 0.38 15.69
C ALA A 90 11.46 1.54 16.37
N SER A 91 12.75 1.71 16.08
CA SER A 91 13.59 2.75 16.70
C SER A 91 13.20 4.18 16.32
N ARG A 92 12.21 4.36 15.43
CA ARG A 92 11.59 5.65 15.13
C ARG A 92 10.67 6.14 16.25
N ILE A 93 10.15 5.22 17.06
CA ILE A 93 9.41 5.53 18.28
C ILE A 93 10.42 5.61 19.42
N ARG A 94 10.47 6.76 20.08
CA ARG A 94 11.48 7.08 21.10
C ARG A 94 10.83 7.12 22.49
N GLU A 95 11.61 6.79 23.51
CA GLU A 95 11.17 6.73 24.92
C GLU A 95 10.59 8.06 25.44
N ASN A 96 11.00 9.19 24.87
CA ASN A 96 10.51 10.52 25.21
C ASN A 96 9.14 10.87 24.59
N ASN A 97 8.35 9.86 24.19
CA ASN A 97 7.05 10.03 23.53
C ASN A 97 7.16 10.87 22.23
N SER A 98 8.17 10.60 21.41
CA SER A 98 8.27 11.16 20.07
C SER A 98 8.36 10.08 19.01
N ILE A 99 7.83 10.37 17.83
CA ILE A 99 7.84 9.49 16.68
C ILE A 99 8.44 10.22 15.48
N GLU A 100 9.41 9.58 14.83
CA GLU A 100 10.01 10.04 13.60
C GLU A 100 9.37 9.30 12.42
N HIS A 101 8.57 9.98 11.61
CA HIS A 101 7.78 9.35 10.56
C HIS A 101 7.92 10.09 9.24
N ARG A 102 7.66 9.38 8.14
CA ARG A 102 7.60 9.96 6.81
C ARG A 102 6.20 10.53 6.54
N GLU A 103 6.15 11.70 5.93
CA GLU A 103 4.93 12.34 5.41
C GLU A 103 4.79 12.08 3.91
N SER A 104 3.60 12.38 3.37
CA SER A 104 3.31 12.22 1.94
C SER A 104 4.13 13.11 1.00
N ASP A 105 4.75 14.19 1.52
CA ASP A 105 5.73 14.98 0.76
C ASP A 105 7.10 14.28 0.65
N GLY A 106 7.23 13.09 1.26
CA GLY A 106 8.41 12.25 1.26
C GLY A 106 9.43 12.59 2.34
N LYS A 107 9.23 13.67 3.11
CA LYS A 107 10.14 14.10 4.17
C LYS A 107 9.86 13.38 5.48
N VAL A 108 10.87 13.35 6.32
CA VAL A 108 10.80 12.75 7.65
C VAL A 108 10.64 13.84 8.69
N HIS A 109 9.61 13.73 9.51
CA HIS A 109 9.24 14.67 10.55
C HIS A 109 9.26 13.98 11.91
N VAL A 110 9.52 14.76 12.96
CA VAL A 110 9.45 14.28 14.35
C VAL A 110 8.23 14.90 15.01
N GLU A 111 7.27 14.07 15.36
CA GLU A 111 6.08 14.44 16.13
C GLU A 111 6.36 14.14 17.61
N LYS A 112 6.14 15.14 18.47
CA LYS A 112 6.26 14.98 19.93
C LYS A 112 4.88 14.77 20.55
N ASN A 113 4.85 14.06 21.68
CA ASN A 113 3.63 13.74 22.42
C ASN A 113 2.59 13.00 21.56
N PHE A 114 3.04 12.08 20.69
CA PHE A 114 2.14 11.38 19.77
C PHE A 114 1.21 10.40 20.50
N LEU A 115 1.60 9.92 21.69
CA LEU A 115 0.73 9.21 22.62
C LEU A 115 0.15 10.18 23.66
N SER A 116 -1.17 10.15 23.85
CA SER A 116 -1.87 10.93 24.86
C SER A 116 -2.01 10.16 26.18
N LYS A 117 -2.24 10.87 27.29
CA LYS A 117 -2.53 10.25 28.59
C LYS A 117 -4.00 9.83 28.62
N GLY A 118 -4.29 8.56 28.36
CA GLY A 118 -5.65 8.03 28.38
C GLY A 118 -5.79 6.72 27.63
N LYS A 119 -7.03 6.26 27.48
CA LYS A 119 -7.35 5.16 26.57
C LYS A 119 -7.18 5.67 25.14
N MET A 120 -6.41 4.94 24.34
CA MET A 120 -6.24 5.19 22.91
C MET A 120 -6.54 3.92 22.12
N THR A 121 -7.06 4.07 20.92
CA THR A 121 -7.19 3.01 19.92
C THR A 121 -6.23 3.30 18.79
N ILE A 122 -5.29 2.38 18.57
CA ILE A 122 -4.24 2.52 17.57
C ILE A 122 -4.42 1.42 16.53
N GLY A 123 -4.53 1.81 15.28
CA GLY A 123 -4.54 0.90 14.15
C GLY A 123 -3.13 0.63 13.68
N VAL A 124 -2.81 -0.62 13.35
CA VAL A 124 -1.48 -0.99 12.83
C VAL A 124 -1.65 -1.77 11.53
N THR A 125 -0.89 -1.38 10.52
CA THR A 125 -0.82 -2.08 9.23
C THR A 125 0.60 -2.09 8.71
N SER A 126 0.90 -2.95 7.75
CA SER A 126 2.23 -3.08 7.17
C SER A 126 2.20 -3.20 5.65
N GLY A 127 3.26 -2.69 5.02
CA GLY A 127 3.50 -2.89 3.59
C GLY A 127 3.76 -4.35 3.25
N ALA A 128 3.56 -4.72 1.99
CA ALA A 128 3.72 -6.11 1.53
C ALA A 128 5.14 -6.69 1.72
N SER A 129 6.15 -5.83 1.83
CA SER A 129 7.55 -6.20 1.97
C SER A 129 8.07 -6.15 3.42
N THR A 130 7.20 -5.85 4.39
CA THR A 130 7.56 -5.80 5.80
C THR A 130 7.44 -7.19 6.42
N PRO A 131 8.53 -7.81 6.90
CA PRO A 131 8.48 -9.15 7.50
C PRO A 131 7.82 -9.12 8.90
N ASP A 132 7.16 -10.21 9.28
CA ASP A 132 6.48 -10.38 10.59
C ASP A 132 7.43 -10.69 11.76
N ARG A 133 8.74 -10.45 11.62
CA ARG A 133 9.76 -10.85 12.61
C ARG A 133 10.11 -9.76 13.60
#